data_AF-A0A950HNY2-F1
#
_entry.id   AF-A0A950HNY2-F1
#
_cell.length_a   1.000
_cell.length_b   1.000
_cell.length_c   1.000
_cell.angle_alpha   90.00
_cell.angle_beta   90.00
_cell.angle_gamma   90.00
#
_symmetry.space_group_name_H-M   'P 1'
#
loop_
_entity.id
_entity.type
_entity.pdbx_description
1 polymer ?
#
loop_
_entity_poly.entity_id
_entity_poly.type
_entity_poly.pdbx_seq_one_letter_code
_entity_poly.pdbx_strand_id
1 'polypeptide(L)'
;MTAADPAAQLGAGFATTLRRRIKADERAFVLQYVQPGLVGLIDGTLSTLAPIFAVALLSSSHAALLVGLATALGAGISMGLSEALSDDGGQTGRGSAITRGSVTGGMTTVGGVFHALPFLVSDRAVALAVAAVVVAIELTVIAFVRKRYLEVALRRSLIQVVFGGALIVGVGLWLGGL
;
A
#
# COMPACT_ATOMS: atom_id res chain seq x y z
N MET A 1 -22.88 13.11 -52.43
CA MET A 1 -22.49 13.32 -51.02
C MET A 1 -23.61 12.77 -50.15
N THR A 2 -23.52 11.50 -49.73
CA THR A 2 -24.57 10.84 -48.94
C THR A 2 -24.56 11.40 -47.52
N ALA A 3 -25.63 12.09 -47.12
CA ALA A 3 -25.81 12.56 -45.75
C ALA A 3 -25.79 11.33 -44.81
N ALA A 4 -24.86 11.32 -43.86
CA ALA A 4 -24.74 10.23 -42.89
C ALA A 4 -26.02 10.14 -42.03
N ASP A 5 -26.53 8.92 -41.85
CA ASP A 5 -27.76 8.62 -41.12
C ASP A 5 -27.78 9.27 -39.71
N PRO A 6 -28.77 10.13 -39.40
CA PRO A 6 -28.94 10.79 -38.11
C PRO A 6 -28.98 9.81 -36.92
N ALA A 7 -29.56 8.61 -37.10
CA ALA A 7 -29.63 7.59 -36.07
C ALA A 7 -28.24 7.02 -35.73
N ALA A 8 -27.38 6.87 -36.74
CA ALA A 8 -25.99 6.43 -36.57
C ALA A 8 -25.14 7.48 -35.83
N GLN A 9 -25.36 8.78 -36.09
CA GLN A 9 -24.67 9.87 -35.40
C GLN A 9 -25.07 9.98 -33.91
N LEU A 10 -26.36 9.80 -33.60
CA LEU A 10 -26.87 9.78 -32.23
C LEU A 10 -26.31 8.58 -31.43
N GLY A 11 -26.27 7.40 -32.04
CA GLY A 11 -25.67 6.20 -31.43
C GLY A 11 -24.18 6.35 -31.15
N ALA A 12 -23.42 6.94 -32.08
CA ALA A 12 -21.99 7.20 -31.91
C ALA A 12 -21.71 8.24 -30.80
N GLY A 13 -22.53 9.30 -30.71
CA GLY A 13 -22.44 10.32 -29.66
C GLY A 13 -22.72 9.75 -28.26
N PHE A 14 -23.74 8.90 -28.14
CA PHE A 14 -24.06 8.22 -26.89
C PHE A 14 -22.95 7.26 -26.46
N ALA A 15 -22.46 6.40 -27.37
CA ALA A 15 -21.38 5.46 -27.08
C ALA A 15 -20.08 6.17 -26.66
N THR A 16 -19.77 7.31 -27.29
CA THR A 16 -18.60 8.13 -26.93
C THR A 16 -18.74 8.75 -25.54
N THR A 17 -19.94 9.23 -25.20
CA THR A 17 -20.24 9.80 -23.88
C THR A 17 -20.17 8.75 -22.78
N LEU A 18 -20.73 7.56 -23.03
CA LEU A 18 -20.65 6.43 -22.10
C LEU A 18 -19.20 6.01 -21.84
N ARG A 19 -18.39 5.86 -22.90
CA ARG A 19 -16.96 5.53 -22.78
C ARG A 19 -16.19 6.59 -21.97
N ARG A 20 -16.51 7.88 -22.13
CA ARG A 20 -15.87 8.95 -21.33
C ARG A 20 -16.24 8.86 -19.85
N ARG A 21 -17.51 8.59 -19.53
CA ARG A 21 -17.98 8.42 -18.14
C ARG A 21 -17.30 7.24 -17.46
N ILE A 22 -17.29 6.06 -18.10
CA ILE A 22 -16.61 4.87 -17.56
C ILE A 22 -15.13 5.14 -17.27
N LYS A 23 -14.42 5.81 -18.20
CA LYS A 23 -13.01 6.19 -17.99
C LYS A 23 -12.82 7.21 -16.86
N ALA A 24 -13.75 8.15 -16.72
CA ALA A 24 -13.70 9.14 -15.64
C ALA A 24 -13.92 8.46 -14.28
N ASP A 25 -14.88 7.53 -14.20
CA ASP A 25 -15.16 6.75 -12.99
C ASP A 25 -13.98 5.84 -12.62
N GLU A 26 -13.37 5.18 -13.60
CA GLU A 26 -12.16 4.36 -13.38
C GLU A 26 -10.98 5.21 -12.89
N ARG A 27 -10.77 6.40 -13.49
CA ARG A 27 -9.73 7.33 -13.04
C ARG A 27 -9.99 7.83 -11.63
N ALA A 28 -11.24 8.18 -11.31
CA ALA A 28 -11.62 8.62 -9.97
C ALA A 28 -11.38 7.50 -8.95
N PHE A 29 -11.78 6.27 -9.25
CA PHE A 29 -11.52 5.11 -8.40
C PHE A 29 -10.03 4.91 -8.12
N VAL A 30 -9.18 4.97 -9.16
CA VAL A 30 -7.74 4.81 -9.01
C VAL A 30 -7.15 5.92 -8.15
N LEU A 31 -7.54 7.18 -8.37
CA LEU A 31 -7.01 8.32 -7.62
C LEU A 31 -7.47 8.35 -6.16
N GLN A 32 -8.71 7.96 -5.89
CA GLN A 32 -9.34 8.11 -4.57
C GLN A 32 -9.12 6.92 -3.64
N TYR A 33 -8.92 5.72 -4.19
CA TYR A 33 -8.83 4.50 -3.38
C TYR A 33 -7.54 3.72 -3.65
N VAL A 34 -7.21 3.49 -4.92
CA VAL A 34 -6.08 2.61 -5.26
C VAL A 34 -4.74 3.26 -4.95
N GLN A 35 -4.54 4.52 -5.36
CA GLN A 35 -3.30 5.24 -5.11
C GLN A 35 -3.05 5.48 -3.61
N PRO A 36 -3.96 6.14 -2.85
CA PRO A 36 -3.76 6.34 -1.43
C PRO A 36 -3.63 5.01 -0.68
N GLY A 37 -4.42 3.99 -1.06
CA GLY A 37 -4.33 2.68 -0.43
C GLY A 37 -3.02 1.97 -0.70
N LEU A 38 -2.48 2.07 -1.92
CA LEU A 38 -1.18 1.49 -2.25
C LEU A 38 -0.03 2.24 -1.58
N VAL A 39 -0.13 3.57 -1.48
CA VAL A 39 0.83 4.40 -0.75
C VAL A 39 0.86 3.99 0.73
N GLY A 40 -0.32 3.85 1.35
CA GLY A 40 -0.43 3.36 2.72
C GLY A 40 0.13 1.95 2.88
N LEU A 41 -0.26 1.01 2.00
CA LEU A 41 0.23 -0.37 2.05
C LEU A 41 1.76 -0.45 1.97
N ILE A 42 2.39 0.33 1.08
CA ILE A 42 3.85 0.40 0.95
C ILE A 42 4.47 0.95 2.22
N ASP A 43 3.98 2.08 2.72
CA ASP A 43 4.52 2.71 3.93
C ASP A 43 4.38 1.80 5.15
N GLY A 44 3.19 1.24 5.35
CA GLY A 44 2.91 0.29 6.42
C GLY A 44 3.79 -0.93 6.36
N THR A 45 3.95 -1.51 5.16
CA THR A 45 4.79 -2.69 4.98
C THR A 45 6.26 -2.39 5.24
N LEU A 46 6.75 -1.21 4.84
CA LEU A 46 8.18 -0.89 4.90
C LEU A 46 8.58 -0.30 6.26
N SER A 47 7.83 0.66 6.79
CA SER A 47 8.18 1.44 8.00
C SER A 47 8.26 0.60 9.28
N THR A 48 7.55 -0.53 9.32
CA THR A 48 7.49 -1.43 10.48
C THR A 48 8.55 -2.53 10.47
N LEU A 49 9.22 -2.79 9.33
CA LEU A 49 10.22 -3.87 9.23
C LEU A 49 11.44 -3.60 10.11
N ALA A 50 11.98 -2.38 10.10
CA ALA A 50 13.17 -2.09 10.90
C ALA A 50 12.91 -2.28 12.41
N PRO A 51 11.87 -1.66 13.00
CA PRO A 51 11.56 -1.85 14.42
C PRO A 51 11.28 -3.31 14.80
N ILE A 52 10.51 -4.05 13.99
CA ILE A 52 10.12 -5.41 14.35
C ILE A 52 11.30 -6.38 14.30
N PHE A 53 12.14 -6.30 13.27
CA PHE A 53 13.32 -7.16 13.14
C PHE A 53 14.38 -6.81 14.17
N ALA A 54 14.53 -5.54 14.55
CA ALA A 54 15.42 -5.16 15.64
C ALA A 54 14.99 -5.79 16.97
N VAL A 55 13.70 -5.67 17.33
CA VAL A 55 13.18 -6.23 18.59
C VAL A 55 13.15 -7.75 18.58
N ALA A 56 12.92 -8.38 17.42
CA ALA A 56 12.99 -9.83 17.28
C ALA A 56 14.36 -10.41 17.65
N LEU A 57 15.44 -9.66 17.40
CA LEU A 57 16.79 -10.05 17.80
C LEU A 57 17.08 -9.72 19.27
N LEU A 58 16.66 -8.53 19.72
CA LEU A 58 16.96 -8.02 21.06
C LEU A 58 16.13 -8.64 22.18
N SER A 59 14.94 -9.17 21.88
CA SER A 59 13.94 -9.52 22.89
C SER A 59 13.19 -10.82 22.56
N SER A 60 11.97 -10.96 23.11
CA SER A 60 11.06 -12.08 22.89
C SER A 60 10.21 -11.90 21.63
N SER A 61 9.71 -13.00 21.06
CA SER A 61 8.75 -12.95 19.95
C SER A 61 7.53 -12.09 20.31
N HIS A 62 6.99 -12.24 21.52
CA HIS A 62 5.84 -11.44 21.94
C HIS A 62 6.14 -9.94 22.01
N ALA A 63 7.36 -9.55 22.41
CA ALA A 63 7.78 -8.15 22.36
C ALA A 63 7.82 -7.63 20.90
N ALA A 64 8.34 -8.42 19.97
CA ALA A 64 8.35 -8.07 18.55
C ALA A 64 6.92 -7.92 17.99
N LEU A 65 6.00 -8.82 18.36
CA LEU A 65 4.58 -8.70 18.01
C LEU A 65 3.98 -7.38 18.50
N LEU A 66 4.14 -7.05 19.79
CA LEU A 66 3.57 -5.83 20.37
C LEU A 66 4.17 -4.57 19.74
N VAL A 67 5.49 -4.54 19.53
CA VAL A 67 6.14 -3.42 18.86
C VAL A 67 5.68 -3.29 17.42
N GLY A 68 5.61 -4.40 16.67
CA GLY A 68 5.10 -4.42 15.30
C GLY A 68 3.68 -3.85 15.20
N LEU A 69 2.76 -4.32 16.05
CA LEU A 69 1.39 -3.79 16.10
C LEU A 69 1.34 -2.32 16.51
N ALA A 70 2.13 -1.91 17.51
CA ALA A 70 2.20 -0.52 17.95
C ALA A 70 2.74 0.40 16.84
N THR A 71 3.79 -0.03 16.13
CA THR A 71 4.34 0.72 14.99
C THR A 71 3.34 0.78 13.84
N ALA A 72 2.65 -0.31 13.50
CA ALA A 72 1.65 -0.33 12.43
C ALA A 72 0.45 0.60 12.72
N LEU A 73 -0.05 0.59 13.95
CA LEU A 73 -1.15 1.47 14.37
C LEU A 73 -0.69 2.93 14.44
N GLY A 74 0.49 3.20 15.02
CA GLY A 74 1.05 4.54 15.09
C GLY A 74 1.32 5.14 13.71
N ALA A 75 1.94 4.36 12.82
CA ALA A 75 2.18 4.76 11.43
C ALA A 75 0.86 5.02 10.69
N GLY A 76 -0.14 4.15 10.85
CA GLY A 76 -1.45 4.35 10.20
C GLY A 76 -2.19 5.60 10.67
N ILE A 77 -2.19 5.89 11.97
CA ILE A 77 -2.77 7.14 12.49
C ILE A 77 -1.99 8.35 11.94
N SER A 78 -0.66 8.30 11.99
CA SER A 78 0.21 9.40 11.54
C SER A 78 0.04 9.69 10.04
N MET A 79 0.12 8.66 9.20
CA MET A 79 -0.08 8.78 7.76
C MET A 79 -1.50 9.21 7.41
N GLY A 80 -2.51 8.63 8.06
CA GLY A 80 -3.90 8.98 7.79
C GLY A 80 -4.18 10.45 8.09
N LEU A 81 -3.66 10.95 9.21
CA LEU A 81 -3.76 12.36 9.55
C LEU A 81 -2.97 13.24 8.57
N SER A 82 -1.75 12.84 8.21
CA SER A 82 -0.90 13.60 7.26
C SER A 82 -1.55 13.69 5.87
N GLU A 83 -2.16 12.60 5.40
CA GLU A 83 -2.87 12.57 4.13
C GLU A 83 -4.15 13.44 4.19
N ALA A 84 -4.94 13.33 5.26
CA ALA A 84 -6.17 14.13 5.44
C ALA A 84 -5.88 15.64 5.54
N LEU A 85 -4.81 16.03 6.23
CA LEU A 85 -4.43 17.43 6.39
C LEU A 85 -3.76 18.03 5.16
N SER A 86 -3.16 17.20 4.29
CA SER A 86 -2.38 17.68 3.15
C SER A 86 -3.18 18.05 1.92
N ASP A 87 -4.36 17.44 1.71
CA ASP A 87 -5.20 17.76 0.55
C ASP A 87 -6.69 17.48 0.83
N ASP A 88 -7.51 18.51 0.64
CA ASP A 88 -8.96 18.49 0.88
C ASP A 88 -9.77 17.91 -0.30
N GLY A 89 -9.09 17.59 -1.40
CA GLY A 89 -9.63 16.97 -2.61
C GLY A 89 -10.23 17.94 -3.62
N GLY A 90 -10.38 19.22 -3.26
CA GLY A 90 -11.14 20.20 -4.06
C GLY A 90 -10.47 20.52 -5.40
N GLN A 91 -9.13 20.55 -5.42
CA GLN A 91 -8.35 20.90 -6.62
C GLN A 91 -7.74 19.68 -7.31
N THR A 92 -7.49 18.60 -6.58
CA THR A 92 -6.74 17.43 -7.08
C THR A 92 -7.64 16.36 -7.68
N GLY A 93 -8.93 16.35 -7.33
CA GLY A 93 -9.86 15.28 -7.70
C GLY A 93 -9.58 13.95 -6.99
N ARG A 94 -8.70 13.95 -5.97
CA ARG A 94 -8.26 12.76 -5.22
C ARG A 94 -9.21 12.35 -4.09
N GLY A 95 -10.39 12.95 -4.02
CA GLY A 95 -11.42 12.63 -3.02
C GLY A 95 -11.23 13.44 -1.74
N SER A 96 -12.24 13.42 -0.86
CA SER A 96 -12.24 14.24 0.35
C SER A 96 -11.09 13.88 1.30
N ALA A 97 -10.70 14.84 2.15
CA ALA A 97 -9.72 14.65 3.22
C ALA A 97 -9.98 13.38 4.06
N ILE A 98 -11.25 13.15 4.43
CA ILE A 98 -11.65 11.99 5.24
C ILE A 98 -11.45 10.68 4.47
N THR A 99 -11.89 10.62 3.22
CA THR A 99 -11.71 9.41 2.38
C THR A 99 -10.23 9.09 2.21
N ARG A 100 -9.42 10.10 1.87
CA ARG A 100 -7.97 9.88 1.66
C ARG A 100 -7.27 9.47 2.94
N GLY A 101 -7.51 10.18 4.05
CA GLY A 101 -6.92 9.87 5.34
C GLY A 101 -7.28 8.48 5.83
N SER A 102 -8.55 8.09 5.73
CA SER A 102 -9.02 6.76 6.17
C SER A 102 -8.45 5.64 5.29
N VAL A 103 -8.42 5.82 3.96
CA VAL A 103 -7.87 4.82 3.03
C VAL A 103 -6.36 4.67 3.24
N THR A 104 -5.61 5.78 3.24
CA THR A 104 -4.15 5.73 3.41
C THR A 104 -3.80 5.18 4.79
N GLY A 105 -4.33 5.77 5.86
CA GLY A 105 -4.01 5.33 7.22
C GLY A 105 -4.43 3.89 7.51
N GLY A 106 -5.62 3.48 7.04
CA GLY A 106 -6.10 2.11 7.16
C GLY A 106 -5.18 1.13 6.44
N MET A 107 -4.78 1.44 5.21
CA MET A 107 -3.88 0.58 4.44
C MET A 107 -2.45 0.56 4.99
N THR A 108 -1.99 1.64 5.62
CA THR A 108 -0.72 1.66 6.38
C THR A 108 -0.79 0.72 7.58
N THR A 109 -1.86 0.76 8.37
CA THR A 109 -2.03 -0.21 9.46
C THR A 109 -2.07 -1.64 8.92
N VAL A 110 -2.86 -1.89 7.87
CA VAL A 110 -2.94 -3.23 7.26
C VAL A 110 -1.58 -3.72 6.77
N GLY A 111 -0.80 -2.85 6.10
CA GLY A 111 0.54 -3.17 5.62
C GLY A 111 1.52 -3.53 6.74
N GLY A 112 1.41 -2.88 7.91
CA GLY A 112 2.30 -3.12 9.04
C GLY A 112 1.91 -4.30 9.95
N VAL A 113 0.66 -4.79 9.88
CA VAL A 113 0.17 -5.82 10.81
C VAL A 113 0.57 -7.23 10.40
N PHE A 114 0.51 -7.56 9.11
CA PHE A 114 0.59 -8.95 8.65
C PHE A 114 1.93 -9.62 8.98
N HIS A 115 3.07 -9.00 8.70
CA HIS A 115 4.38 -9.52 9.08
C HIS A 115 4.69 -9.43 10.58
N ALA A 116 3.82 -8.81 11.39
CA ALA A 116 3.90 -8.90 12.85
C ALA A 116 3.24 -10.17 13.41
N LEU A 117 2.20 -10.69 12.75
CA LEU A 117 1.47 -11.88 13.21
C LEU A 117 2.32 -13.14 13.40
N PRO A 118 3.37 -13.43 12.60
CA PRO A 118 4.25 -14.58 12.82
C PRO A 118 4.90 -14.61 14.21
N PHE A 119 5.04 -13.46 14.86
CA PHE A 119 5.59 -13.34 16.21
C PHE A 119 4.61 -13.75 17.33
N LEU A 120 3.39 -14.20 16.98
CA LEU A 120 2.56 -15.02 17.85
C LEU A 120 3.22 -16.37 18.18
N VAL A 121 4.11 -16.86 17.31
CA VAL A 121 4.90 -18.07 17.54
C VAL A 121 6.04 -17.74 18.53
N SER A 122 6.08 -18.47 19.65
CA SER A 122 7.07 -18.23 20.71
C SER A 122 8.50 -18.57 20.30
N ASP A 123 8.69 -19.52 19.38
CA ASP A 123 10.01 -19.82 18.82
C ASP A 123 10.45 -18.68 17.89
N ARG A 124 11.52 -17.99 18.27
CA ARG A 124 12.04 -16.82 17.56
C ARG A 124 12.54 -17.14 16.16
N ALA A 125 13.20 -18.28 15.97
CA ALA A 125 13.75 -18.66 14.68
C ALA A 125 12.62 -19.01 13.70
N VAL A 126 11.60 -19.73 14.17
CA VAL A 126 10.39 -20.03 13.39
C VAL A 126 9.64 -18.74 13.06
N ALA A 127 9.42 -17.87 14.05
CA ALA A 127 8.73 -16.59 13.84
C ALA A 127 9.43 -15.72 12.79
N LEU A 128 10.76 -15.59 12.85
CA LEU A 128 11.57 -14.86 11.87
C LEU A 128 11.49 -15.46 10.47
N ALA A 129 11.57 -16.79 10.35
CA ALA A 129 11.48 -17.47 9.06
C ALA A 129 10.10 -17.26 8.43
N VAL A 130 9.02 -17.40 9.21
CA VAL A 130 7.66 -17.18 8.73
C VAL A 130 7.43 -15.70 8.40
N ALA A 131 7.93 -14.76 9.21
CA ALA A 131 7.88 -13.32 8.92
C ALA A 131 8.58 -12.97 7.61
N ALA A 132 9.75 -13.53 7.33
CA ALA A 132 10.46 -13.31 6.07
C ALA A 132 9.63 -13.78 4.85
N VAL A 133 8.93 -14.92 4.97
CA VAL A 133 8.02 -15.42 3.92
C VAL A 133 6.81 -14.49 3.76
N VAL A 134 6.19 -14.05 4.86
CA VAL A 134 5.06 -13.12 4.82
C VAL A 134 5.47 -11.81 4.14
N VAL A 135 6.61 -11.22 4.50
CA VAL A 135 7.15 -10.02 3.86
C VAL A 135 7.36 -10.25 2.36
N ALA A 136 7.97 -11.36 1.95
CA ALA A 136 8.16 -11.67 0.53
C ALA A 136 6.84 -11.71 -0.25
N ILE A 137 5.77 -12.26 0.36
CA ILE A 137 4.42 -12.28 -0.21
C ILE A 137 3.85 -10.85 -0.27
N GLU A 138 3.92 -10.07 0.80
CA GLU A 138 3.46 -8.67 0.85
C GLU A 138 4.11 -7.82 -0.24
N LEU A 139 5.44 -7.88 -0.37
CA LEU A 139 6.18 -7.10 -1.39
C LEU A 139 5.80 -7.54 -2.81
N THR A 140 5.54 -8.84 -3.01
CA THR A 140 5.08 -9.37 -4.31
C THR A 140 3.67 -8.88 -4.65
N VAL A 141 2.76 -8.88 -3.67
CA VAL A 141 1.39 -8.35 -3.82
C VAL A 141 1.44 -6.86 -4.15
N ILE A 142 2.21 -6.07 -3.40
CA ILE A 142 2.43 -4.65 -3.70
C ILE A 142 2.95 -4.48 -5.13
N ALA A 143 3.95 -5.26 -5.53
CA ALA A 143 4.53 -5.15 -6.86
C ALA A 143 3.51 -5.47 -7.97
N PHE A 144 2.61 -6.43 -7.73
CA PHE A 144 1.53 -6.80 -8.64
C PHE A 144 0.43 -5.73 -8.71
N VAL A 145 0.03 -5.16 -7.58
CA VAL A 145 -0.95 -4.05 -7.54
C VAL A 145 -0.39 -2.84 -8.30
N ARG A 146 0.87 -2.49 -8.08
CA ARG A 146 1.57 -1.44 -8.84
C ARG A 146 1.58 -1.71 -10.34
N LYS A 147 1.79 -2.96 -10.75
CA LYS A 147 1.70 -3.36 -12.17
C LYS A 147 0.29 -3.14 -12.71
N ARG A 148 -0.72 -3.62 -11.99
CA ARG A 148 -2.12 -3.63 -12.45
C ARG A 148 -2.74 -2.24 -12.55
N TYR A 149 -2.41 -1.32 -11.65
CA TYR A 149 -3.11 -0.04 -11.52
C TYR A 149 -2.25 1.18 -11.82
N LEU A 150 -0.92 1.07 -11.72
CA LEU A 150 0.00 2.18 -12.00
C LEU A 150 0.85 1.93 -13.26
N GLU A 151 0.58 0.85 -14.00
CA GLU A 151 1.28 0.49 -15.24
C GLU A 151 2.81 0.39 -15.08
N VAL A 152 3.28 0.09 -13.86
CA VAL A 152 4.72 -0.10 -13.59
C VAL A 152 5.12 -1.50 -14.05
N ALA A 153 6.14 -1.60 -14.90
CA ALA A 153 6.67 -2.89 -15.33
C ALA A 153 7.01 -3.79 -14.14
N LEU A 154 6.47 -5.01 -14.09
CA LEU A 154 6.55 -5.92 -12.92
C LEU A 154 7.98 -6.11 -12.41
N ARG A 155 8.94 -6.30 -13.31
CA ARG A 155 10.36 -6.43 -12.96
C ARG A 155 10.89 -5.19 -12.24
N ARG A 156 10.61 -3.98 -12.74
CA ARG A 156 11.01 -2.73 -12.07
C ARG A 156 10.31 -2.61 -10.72
N SER A 157 9.04 -2.99 -10.68
CA SER A 157 8.24 -2.95 -9.46
C SER A 157 8.87 -3.82 -8.36
N LEU A 158 9.11 -5.10 -8.67
CA LEU A 158 9.76 -6.05 -7.77
C LEU A 158 11.14 -5.57 -7.31
N ILE A 159 12.00 -5.10 -8.22
CA ILE A 159 13.33 -4.60 -7.86
C ILE A 159 13.23 -3.47 -6.85
N GLN A 160 12.36 -2.49 -7.09
CA GLN A 160 12.20 -1.34 -6.19
C GLN A 160 11.69 -1.73 -4.81
N VAL A 161 10.64 -2.56 -4.75
CA VAL A 161 10.02 -2.91 -3.47
C VAL A 161 10.93 -3.85 -2.67
N VAL A 162 11.53 -4.86 -3.32
CA VAL A 162 12.47 -5.80 -2.67
C VAL A 162 13.73 -5.07 -2.20
N PHE A 163 14.30 -4.18 -3.00
CA PHE A 163 15.48 -3.41 -2.61
C PHE A 163 15.18 -2.50 -1.41
N GLY A 164 14.05 -1.77 -1.44
CA GLY A 164 13.61 -0.95 -0.31
C GLY A 164 13.40 -1.78 0.96
N GLY A 165 12.69 -2.90 0.84
CA GLY A 165 12.46 -3.83 1.97
C GLY A 165 13.76 -4.40 2.53
N ALA A 166 14.67 -4.86 1.68
CA ALA A 166 15.96 -5.43 2.10
C ALA A 166 16.84 -4.40 2.84
N LEU A 167 16.86 -3.15 2.39
CA LEU A 167 17.59 -2.08 3.10
C LEU A 167 17.02 -1.86 4.50
N ILE A 168 15.70 -1.78 4.63
CA ILE A 168 15.06 -1.49 5.93
C ILE A 168 15.21 -2.69 6.88
N VAL A 169 15.02 -3.92 6.39
CA VAL A 169 15.33 -5.12 7.18
C VAL A 169 16.80 -5.11 7.61
N GLY A 170 17.72 -4.76 6.72
CA GLY A 170 19.14 -4.62 7.04
C GLY A 170 19.40 -3.62 8.18
N VAL A 171 18.73 -2.48 8.19
CA VAL A 171 18.79 -1.51 9.29
C VAL A 171 18.28 -2.13 10.60
N GLY A 172 17.15 -2.83 10.57
CA GLY A 172 16.59 -3.49 11.76
C GLY A 172 17.52 -4.57 12.33
N LEU A 173 18.06 -5.44 11.46
CA LEU A 173 19.00 -6.48 11.85
C LEU A 173 20.30 -5.90 12.40
N TRP A 174 20.81 -4.82 11.79
CA TRP A 174 22.02 -4.14 12.25
C TRP A 174 21.80 -3.53 13.64
N LEU A 175 20.76 -2.72 13.83
CA LEU A 175 20.45 -2.11 15.12
C LEU A 175 20.11 -3.14 16.19
N GLY A 176 19.44 -4.24 15.84
CA GLY A 176 19.12 -5.32 16.76
C GLY A 176 20.29 -6.22 17.13
N GLY A 177 21.43 -6.09 16.43
CA GLY A 177 22.68 -6.80 16.73
C GLY A 177 23.71 -5.98 17.51
N LEU A 178 23.43 -4.69 17.78
CA LEU A 178 24.24 -3.84 18.66
C LEU A 178 23.94 -4.12 20.14
#